data_AF-A0A7J4QEB2-F1
#
_entry.id   AF-A0A7J4QEB2-F1
#
_cell.length_a   1.000
_cell.length_b   1.000
_cell.length_c   1.000
_cell.angle_alpha   90.00
_cell.angle_beta   90.00
_cell.angle_gamma   90.00
#
_symmetry.space_group_name_H-M   'P 1'
#
loop_
_entity.id
_entity.type
_entity.pdbx_description
1 polymer ?
#
loop_
_entity_poly.entity_id
_entity_poly.type
_entity_poly.pdbx_seq_one_letter_code
_entity_poly.pdbx_strand_id
1 'polypeptide(L)'
;MNKRGQVYVLAAIVMSIIIFGMVSISNRAVQESIASDFERIANNYATETAKLVNSIPEEQDIRPAFRNFTLLFASYAKAQSPKFELISVLDYNSQLYIGNFLKERIIVKCNDNLCDSTPPVEGCYSNVPASVGFEGLKVPVTIYQQSVGNCETIIAYDAIPVKYINISIANVAYQFDLRKDQPEVIVVGWESNAKQRKVYTKGNFIASSANLATIGEYCASHSPACSEEYCTDACLPICGLMQTEDECNANSADCRWDASLDIPCTGAAAE
;
A
#
# COMPACT_ATOMS: atom_id res chain seq x y z
N MET A 1 -19.93 -6.87 -74.26
CA MET A 1 -19.54 -6.34 -72.94
C MET A 1 -18.15 -6.86 -72.57
N ASN A 2 -17.19 -5.96 -72.35
CA ASN A 2 -15.79 -6.30 -72.09
C ASN A 2 -15.60 -6.94 -70.71
N LYS A 3 -15.67 -8.27 -70.64
CA LYS A 3 -15.44 -9.06 -69.41
C LYS A 3 -14.07 -8.78 -68.76
N ARG A 4 -13.11 -8.26 -69.52
CA ARG A 4 -11.79 -7.84 -69.02
C ARG A 4 -11.88 -6.70 -68.00
N GLY A 5 -12.84 -5.76 -68.17
CA GLY A 5 -12.98 -4.62 -67.25
C GLY A 5 -13.41 -5.03 -65.83
N GLN A 6 -14.26 -6.05 -65.70
CA GLN A 6 -14.75 -6.54 -64.41
C GLN A 6 -13.64 -7.17 -63.57
N VAL A 7 -12.66 -7.81 -64.22
CA VAL A 7 -11.51 -8.43 -63.53
C VAL A 7 -10.62 -7.37 -62.90
N TYR A 8 -10.38 -6.24 -63.58
CA TYR A 8 -9.60 -5.14 -63.01
C TYR A 8 -10.28 -4.47 -61.82
N VAL A 9 -11.61 -4.30 -61.88
CA VAL A 9 -12.39 -3.75 -60.77
C VAL A 9 -12.36 -4.68 -59.55
N LEU A 10 -12.52 -5.98 -59.76
CA LEU A 10 -12.42 -6.97 -58.67
C LEU A 10 -11.03 -6.96 -58.02
N ALA A 11 -9.96 -6.92 -58.83
CA ALA A 11 -8.59 -6.86 -58.34
C ALA A 11 -8.33 -5.59 -57.52
N ALA A 12 -8.85 -4.44 -57.95
CA ALA A 12 -8.73 -3.19 -57.21
C ALA A 12 -9.45 -3.24 -55.84
N ILE A 13 -10.62 -3.86 -55.76
CA ILE A 13 -11.37 -4.02 -54.50
C ILE A 13 -10.59 -4.91 -53.53
N VAL A 14 -10.07 -6.05 -54.00
CA VAL A 14 -9.27 -6.96 -53.17
C VAL A 14 -8.00 -6.25 -52.66
N MET A 15 -7.30 -5.51 -53.53
CA MET A 15 -6.12 -4.75 -53.09
C MET A 15 -6.49 -3.66 -52.07
N SER A 16 -7.63 -2.99 -52.23
CA SER A 16 -8.09 -1.96 -51.29
C SER A 16 -8.41 -2.55 -49.92
N ILE A 17 -9.01 -3.74 -49.85
CA ILE A 17 -9.27 -4.45 -48.58
C ILE A 17 -7.97 -4.86 -47.90
N ILE A 18 -6.98 -5.33 -48.66
CA ILE A 18 -5.66 -5.70 -48.11
C ILE A 18 -4.93 -4.47 -47.57
N ILE A 19 -4.90 -3.37 -48.33
CA ILE A 19 -4.28 -2.10 -47.89
C ILE A 19 -5.01 -1.58 -46.65
N PHE A 20 -6.34 -1.59 -46.64
CA PHE A 20 -7.12 -1.20 -45.48
C PHE A 20 -6.84 -2.09 -44.26
N GLY A 21 -6.71 -3.41 -44.44
CA GLY A 21 -6.35 -4.33 -43.37
C GLY A 21 -4.94 -4.11 -42.82
N MET A 22 -3.98 -3.74 -43.67
CA MET A 22 -2.61 -3.40 -43.26
C MET A 22 -2.51 -2.04 -42.57
N VAL A 23 -3.29 -1.06 -43.00
CA VAL A 23 -3.29 0.31 -42.46
C VAL A 23 -4.20 0.45 -41.25
N SER A 24 -5.24 -0.38 -41.14
CA SER A 24 -6.10 -0.45 -39.96
C SER A 24 -5.29 -1.03 -38.81
N ILE A 25 -4.73 -0.14 -37.99
CA ILE A 25 -4.03 -0.51 -36.77
C ILE A 25 -5.09 -0.95 -35.75
N SER A 26 -5.57 -2.19 -35.89
CA SER A 26 -6.61 -2.78 -35.03
C SER A 26 -6.14 -3.02 -33.59
N ASN A 27 -4.82 -2.98 -33.36
CA ASN A 27 -4.20 -3.18 -32.06
C ASN A 27 -3.13 -2.12 -31.80
N ARG A 28 -3.55 -0.87 -31.59
CA ARG A 28 -2.67 0.09 -30.92
C ARG A 28 -2.78 -0.17 -29.43
N ALA A 29 -1.79 -0.90 -28.89
CA ALA A 29 -1.49 -0.83 -27.46
C ALA A 29 -0.95 0.58 -27.21
N VAL A 30 -1.85 1.54 -26.94
CA VAL A 30 -1.45 2.86 -26.49
C VAL A 30 -0.94 2.67 -25.07
N GLN A 31 0.39 2.71 -24.92
CA GLN A 31 0.99 2.83 -23.61
C GLN A 31 0.74 4.27 -23.15
N GLU A 32 -0.41 4.50 -22.51
CA GLU A 32 -0.64 5.77 -21.83
C GLU A 32 0.51 6.00 -20.85
N SER A 33 1.05 7.21 -20.89
CA SER A 33 2.09 7.66 -19.97
C SER A 33 1.51 7.62 -18.55
N ILE A 34 1.75 6.51 -17.83
CA ILE A 34 1.30 6.21 -16.46
C ILE A 34 1.60 7.36 -15.48
N ALA A 35 2.54 8.25 -15.80
CA ALA A 35 2.90 9.41 -15.00
C ALA A 35 1.76 10.45 -14.82
N SER A 36 0.78 10.55 -15.73
CA SER A 36 -0.32 11.53 -15.60
C SER A 36 -1.41 11.09 -14.62
N ASP A 37 -1.45 9.82 -14.24
CA ASP A 37 -2.58 9.26 -13.53
C ASP A 37 -2.44 9.23 -12.02
N PHE A 38 -1.22 9.39 -11.50
CA PHE A 38 -1.00 9.35 -10.06
C PHE A 38 -1.81 10.42 -9.33
N GLU A 39 -1.72 11.68 -9.74
CA GLU A 39 -2.46 12.79 -9.13
C GLU A 39 -3.97 12.61 -9.32
N ARG A 40 -4.40 12.13 -10.48
CA ARG A 40 -5.81 11.86 -10.76
C ARG A 40 -6.37 10.80 -9.83
N ILE A 41 -5.68 9.67 -9.68
CA ILE A 41 -6.06 8.57 -8.80
C ILE A 41 -6.04 9.05 -7.34
N ALA A 42 -5.00 9.78 -6.92
CA ALA A 42 -4.89 10.27 -5.56
C ALA A 42 -6.01 11.27 -5.20
N ASN A 43 -6.34 12.20 -6.10
CA ASN A 43 -7.47 13.12 -5.97
C ASN A 43 -8.81 12.38 -5.92
N ASN A 44 -8.98 11.34 -6.74
CA ASN A 44 -10.17 10.51 -6.74
C ASN A 44 -10.35 9.81 -5.38
N TYR A 45 -9.30 9.19 -4.84
CA TYR A 45 -9.36 8.58 -3.51
C TYR A 45 -9.78 9.58 -2.45
N ALA A 46 -9.12 10.74 -2.38
CA ALA A 46 -9.44 11.77 -1.38
C ALA A 46 -10.90 12.24 -1.48
N THR A 47 -11.42 12.37 -2.70
CA THR A 47 -12.80 12.80 -2.95
C THR A 47 -13.80 11.72 -2.54
N GLU A 48 -13.60 10.48 -2.98
CA GLU A 48 -14.52 9.37 -2.71
C GLU A 48 -14.48 8.93 -1.24
N THR A 49 -13.32 8.99 -0.59
CA THR A 49 -13.20 8.73 0.85
C THR A 49 -13.97 9.77 1.66
N ALA A 50 -13.85 11.05 1.30
CA ALA A 50 -14.62 12.10 1.98
C ALA A 50 -16.13 11.90 1.80
N LYS A 51 -16.59 11.47 0.62
CA LYS A 51 -18.00 11.11 0.40
C LYS A 51 -18.42 9.93 1.27
N LEU A 52 -17.58 8.89 1.37
CA LEU A 52 -17.85 7.72 2.20
C LEU A 52 -18.04 8.13 3.67
N VAL A 53 -17.10 8.90 4.22
CA VAL A 53 -17.16 9.36 5.62
C VAL A 53 -18.42 10.17 5.87
N ASN A 54 -18.75 11.10 4.99
CA ASN A 54 -19.97 11.91 5.13
C ASN A 54 -21.28 11.13 4.86
N SER A 55 -21.21 9.93 4.28
CA SER A 55 -22.40 9.11 3.98
C SER A 55 -22.80 8.19 5.13
N ILE A 56 -21.90 7.95 6.09
CA ILE A 56 -22.11 7.04 7.21
C ILE A 56 -22.55 7.87 8.42
N PRO A 57 -23.69 7.54 9.08
CA PRO A 57 -24.13 8.22 10.29
C PRO A 57 -23.08 8.14 11.41
N GLU A 58 -22.99 9.18 12.24
CA GLU A 58 -22.01 9.26 13.34
C GLU A 58 -22.12 8.10 14.35
N GLU A 59 -23.31 7.50 14.49
CA GLU A 59 -23.53 6.38 15.40
C GLU A 59 -23.05 5.04 14.84
N GLN A 60 -22.71 4.96 13.54
CA GLN A 60 -22.23 3.75 12.90
C GLN A 60 -20.71 3.66 12.94
N ASP A 61 -20.22 2.44 13.13
CA ASP A 61 -18.81 2.15 13.02
C ASP A 61 -18.35 2.28 11.56
N ILE A 62 -17.62 3.36 11.25
CA ILE A 62 -17.09 3.62 9.91
C ILE A 62 -15.98 2.66 9.49
N ARG A 63 -15.32 1.99 10.44
CA ARG A 63 -14.07 1.27 10.19
C ARG A 63 -14.21 0.16 9.15
N PRO A 64 -15.23 -0.71 9.20
CA PRO A 64 -15.39 -1.76 8.20
C PRO A 64 -15.64 -1.19 6.80
N ALA A 65 -16.40 -0.09 6.71
CA ALA A 65 -16.70 0.57 5.44
C ALA A 65 -15.45 1.25 4.86
N PHE A 66 -14.71 2.00 5.68
CA PHE A 66 -13.45 2.64 5.29
C PHE A 66 -12.40 1.62 4.85
N ARG A 67 -12.25 0.52 5.61
CA ARG A 67 -11.34 -0.58 5.27
C ARG A 67 -11.68 -1.22 3.94
N ASN A 68 -12.95 -1.60 3.75
CA ASN A 68 -13.42 -2.22 2.51
C ASN A 68 -13.25 -1.28 1.30
N PHE A 69 -13.60 0.00 1.48
CA PHE A 69 -13.41 1.01 0.45
C PHE A 69 -11.93 1.14 0.08
N THR A 70 -11.04 1.26 1.07
CA THR A 70 -9.60 1.42 0.85
C THR A 70 -9.01 0.23 0.10
N LEU A 71 -9.42 -0.98 0.46
CA LEU A 71 -9.02 -2.21 -0.22
C LEU A 71 -9.49 -2.28 -1.67
N LEU A 72 -10.76 -1.99 -1.91
CA LEU A 72 -11.33 -1.93 -3.26
C LEU A 72 -10.63 -0.87 -4.11
N PHE A 73 -10.35 0.29 -3.51
CA PHE A 73 -9.66 1.36 -4.19
C PHE A 73 -8.21 1.00 -4.49
N ALA A 74 -7.47 0.42 -3.55
CA ALA A 74 -6.10 -0.03 -3.78
C ALA A 74 -6.04 -1.04 -4.93
N SER A 75 -7.01 -1.96 -4.99
CA SER A 75 -7.16 -2.92 -6.09
C SER A 75 -7.42 -2.24 -7.44
N TYR A 76 -8.34 -1.26 -7.47
CA TYR A 76 -8.63 -0.43 -8.66
C TYR A 76 -7.40 0.38 -9.10
N ALA A 77 -6.75 1.06 -8.16
CA ALA A 77 -5.61 1.91 -8.42
C ALA A 77 -4.41 1.10 -8.95
N LYS A 78 -4.20 -0.11 -8.42
CA LYS A 78 -3.18 -1.05 -8.91
C LYS A 78 -3.46 -1.54 -10.34
N ALA A 79 -4.73 -1.67 -10.71
CA ALA A 79 -5.11 -2.02 -12.08
C ALA A 79 -4.84 -0.88 -13.08
N GLN A 80 -5.02 0.37 -12.66
CA GLN A 80 -4.71 1.56 -13.48
C GLN A 80 -3.21 1.85 -13.53
N SER A 81 -2.55 1.76 -12.38
CA SER A 81 -1.12 1.99 -12.21
C SER A 81 -0.52 0.88 -11.35
N PRO A 82 0.14 -0.12 -11.96
CA PRO A 82 0.74 -1.23 -11.22
C PRO A 82 1.81 -0.80 -10.21
N LYS A 83 2.29 0.45 -10.22
CA LYS A 83 3.26 0.96 -9.23
C LYS A 83 2.62 1.87 -8.19
N PHE A 84 1.30 1.92 -8.15
CA PHE A 84 0.55 2.66 -7.15
C PHE A 84 0.63 1.96 -5.80
N GLU A 85 1.02 2.70 -4.78
CA GLU A 85 1.11 2.24 -3.40
C GLU A 85 0.33 3.24 -2.52
N LEU A 86 -0.20 2.78 -1.39
CA LEU A 86 -1.12 3.58 -0.59
C LEU A 86 -0.84 3.41 0.90
N ILE A 87 -0.86 4.52 1.62
CA ILE A 87 -0.98 4.54 3.07
C ILE A 87 -2.28 5.28 3.41
N SER A 88 -3.14 4.63 4.17
CA SER A 88 -4.38 5.25 4.65
C SER A 88 -4.26 5.57 6.12
N VAL A 89 -4.64 6.78 6.53
CA VAL A 89 -4.71 7.17 7.94
C VAL A 89 -6.11 7.70 8.24
N LEU A 90 -6.76 7.11 9.23
CA LEU A 90 -8.06 7.59 9.70
C LEU A 90 -7.96 7.85 11.20
N ASP A 91 -8.24 9.09 11.59
CA ASP A 91 -8.43 9.45 12.98
C ASP A 91 -9.92 9.39 13.32
N TYR A 92 -10.32 8.41 14.15
CA TYR A 92 -11.71 8.18 14.50
C TYR A 92 -11.85 7.63 15.93
N ASN A 93 -12.74 8.21 16.73
CA ASN A 93 -13.03 7.78 18.10
C ASN A 93 -11.78 7.63 19.00
N SER A 94 -10.87 8.60 18.92
CA SER A 94 -9.61 8.60 19.66
C SER A 94 -8.71 7.39 19.34
N GLN A 95 -8.82 6.89 18.11
CA GLN A 95 -8.01 5.81 17.59
C GLN A 95 -7.51 6.17 16.20
N LEU A 96 -6.22 5.97 16.00
CA LEU A 96 -5.57 6.17 14.72
C LEU A 96 -5.47 4.84 13.98
N TYR A 97 -6.20 4.73 12.89
CA TYR A 97 -6.20 3.57 12.01
C TYR A 97 -5.23 3.82 10.87
N ILE A 98 -4.18 3.01 10.78
CA ILE A 98 -3.16 3.14 9.75
C ILE A 98 -3.13 1.86 8.93
N GLY A 99 -3.32 1.99 7.62
CA GLY A 99 -3.20 0.90 6.66
C GLY A 99 -1.99 1.08 5.76
N ASN A 100 -1.15 0.06 5.63
CA ASN A 100 0.04 0.03 4.79
C ASN A 100 -0.14 -0.90 3.57
N PHE A 101 -0.42 -0.31 2.42
CA PHE A 101 -0.51 -1.01 1.12
C PHE A 101 0.72 -0.73 0.25
N LEU A 102 1.86 -0.41 0.86
CA LEU A 102 3.16 -0.39 0.19
C LEU A 102 3.75 -1.80 0.09
N LYS A 103 4.84 -1.92 -0.67
CA LYS A 103 5.70 -3.13 -0.65
C LYS A 103 6.62 -3.18 0.56
N GLU A 104 6.92 -2.01 1.11
CA GLU A 104 7.84 -1.83 2.22
C GLU A 104 7.06 -1.63 3.52
N ARG A 105 7.67 -2.01 4.64
CA ARG A 105 7.16 -1.67 5.97
C ARG A 105 7.29 -0.16 6.23
N ILE A 106 6.44 0.35 7.11
CA ILE A 106 6.49 1.74 7.58
C ILE A 106 6.68 1.80 9.09
N ILE A 107 7.33 2.87 9.56
CA ILE A 107 7.41 3.20 10.99
C ILE A 107 6.54 4.42 11.23
N VAL A 108 5.73 4.35 12.29
CA VAL A 108 4.83 5.43 12.70
C VAL A 108 5.34 6.02 14.00
N LYS A 109 5.54 7.34 14.02
CA LYS A 109 5.80 8.13 15.22
C LYS A 109 4.77 9.24 15.34
N CYS A 110 4.46 9.65 16.55
CA CYS A 110 3.48 10.70 16.83
C CYS A 110 4.10 11.77 17.73
N ASN A 111 3.37 12.86 17.98
CA ASN A 111 3.80 13.84 18.97
C ASN A 111 4.01 13.19 20.35
N ASP A 112 4.99 13.71 21.07
CA ASP A 112 5.27 13.36 22.47
C ASP A 112 5.54 11.87 22.70
N ASN A 113 6.13 11.18 21.71
CA ASN A 113 6.50 9.76 21.74
C ASN A 113 5.33 8.80 21.97
N LEU A 114 4.08 9.26 21.76
CA LEU A 114 2.87 8.47 22.04
C LEU A 114 2.82 7.16 21.22
N CYS A 115 3.44 7.16 20.05
CA CYS A 115 3.45 6.02 19.13
C CYS A 115 4.80 5.30 19.07
N ASP A 116 5.78 5.65 19.92
CA ASP A 116 7.14 5.10 19.81
C ASP A 116 7.22 3.59 20.08
N SER A 117 6.26 3.04 20.81
CA SER A 117 6.13 1.60 21.04
C SER A 117 5.33 0.88 19.94
N THR A 118 4.89 1.61 18.91
CA THR A 118 4.11 1.00 17.82
C THR A 118 5.06 0.17 16.95
N PRO A 119 4.82 -1.13 16.79
CA PRO A 119 5.64 -1.95 15.92
C PRO A 119 5.56 -1.43 14.48
N PRO A 120 6.60 -1.68 13.65
CA PRO A 120 6.53 -1.40 12.22
C PRO A 120 5.28 -2.03 11.59
N VAL A 121 4.64 -1.31 10.68
CA VAL A 121 3.43 -1.80 9.98
C VAL A 121 3.87 -2.45 8.68
N GLU A 122 3.57 -3.73 8.51
CA GLU A 122 4.00 -4.50 7.35
C GLU A 122 3.32 -4.06 6.04
N GLY A 123 4.07 -4.13 4.94
CA GLY A 123 3.58 -3.74 3.62
C GLY A 123 2.81 -4.87 2.94
N CYS A 124 1.60 -4.59 2.47
CA CYS A 124 0.72 -5.62 1.89
C CYS A 124 0.37 -5.43 0.42
N TYR A 125 1.19 -4.69 -0.31
CA TYR A 125 0.99 -4.48 -1.75
C TYR A 125 0.81 -5.80 -2.53
N SER A 126 1.52 -6.87 -2.17
CA SER A 126 1.42 -8.19 -2.81
C SER A 126 0.05 -8.86 -2.58
N ASN A 127 -0.59 -8.59 -1.46
CA ASN A 127 -1.82 -9.25 -1.02
C ASN A 127 -3.06 -8.61 -1.64
N VAL A 128 -2.92 -7.40 -2.22
CA VAL A 128 -4.00 -6.72 -2.92
C VAL A 128 -3.97 -7.12 -4.40
N PRO A 129 -4.93 -7.93 -4.90
CA PRO A 129 -5.00 -8.25 -6.32
C PRO A 129 -5.36 -7.00 -7.12
N ALA A 130 -4.83 -6.87 -8.34
CA ALA A 130 -5.34 -5.88 -9.28
C ALA A 130 -6.70 -6.36 -9.79
N SER A 131 -7.72 -5.50 -9.73
CA SER A 131 -9.04 -5.83 -10.29
C SER A 131 -9.44 -4.86 -11.38
N VAL A 132 -9.93 -5.41 -12.49
CA VAL A 132 -10.51 -4.66 -13.59
C VAL A 132 -11.99 -4.99 -13.67
N GLY A 133 -12.84 -3.97 -13.52
CA GLY A 133 -14.25 -4.08 -13.88
C GLY A 133 -14.40 -3.78 -15.36
N PHE A 134 -14.97 -4.71 -16.13
CA PHE A 134 -15.40 -4.40 -17.50
C PHE A 134 -16.84 -3.91 -17.46
N GLU A 135 -17.15 -2.86 -18.23
CA GLU A 135 -18.52 -2.39 -18.39
C GLU A 135 -19.40 -3.55 -18.89
N GLY A 136 -20.35 -3.99 -18.06
CA GLY A 136 -21.22 -5.15 -18.33
C GLY A 136 -20.78 -6.49 -17.73
N LEU A 137 -19.52 -6.64 -17.30
CA LEU A 137 -19.03 -7.83 -16.59
C LEU A 137 -18.71 -7.49 -15.13
N LYS A 138 -19.67 -7.73 -14.24
CA LYS A 138 -19.47 -7.64 -12.79
C LYS A 138 -18.63 -8.83 -12.32
N VAL A 139 -17.31 -8.74 -12.44
CA VAL A 139 -16.43 -9.71 -11.77
C VAL A 139 -16.40 -9.32 -10.29
N PRO A 140 -16.94 -10.15 -9.38
CA PRO A 140 -16.85 -9.85 -7.96
C PRO A 140 -15.38 -9.86 -7.56
N VAL A 141 -14.91 -8.74 -7.03
CA VAL A 141 -13.57 -8.63 -6.47
C VAL A 141 -13.64 -9.21 -5.07
N THR A 142 -13.31 -10.49 -4.93
CA THR A 142 -13.21 -11.13 -3.61
C THR A 142 -11.86 -10.75 -3.01
N ILE A 143 -11.87 -9.77 -2.11
CA ILE A 143 -10.70 -9.43 -1.31
C ILE A 143 -10.78 -10.25 -0.03
N TYR A 144 -9.82 -11.15 0.19
CA TYR A 144 -9.73 -11.93 1.41
C TYR A 144 -9.29 -11.01 2.55
N GLN A 145 -10.24 -10.53 3.36
CA GLN A 145 -9.97 -9.65 4.50
C GLN A 145 -8.92 -10.20 5.47
N GLN A 146 -8.82 -11.54 5.57
CA GLN A 146 -7.82 -12.22 6.39
C GLN A 146 -6.38 -11.97 5.91
N SER A 147 -6.18 -11.80 4.60
CA SER A 147 -4.87 -11.53 4.00
C SER A 147 -4.37 -10.10 4.25
N VAL A 148 -5.22 -9.26 4.84
CA VAL A 148 -4.96 -7.83 5.06
C VAL A 148 -4.83 -7.47 6.55
N GLY A 149 -5.01 -8.44 7.46
CA GLY A 149 -5.02 -8.17 8.90
C GLY A 149 -3.72 -7.56 9.42
N ASN A 150 -2.58 -7.98 8.87
CA ASN A 150 -1.25 -7.54 9.32
C ASN A 150 -0.81 -6.20 8.73
N CYS A 151 -1.60 -5.65 7.82
CA CYS A 151 -1.31 -4.43 7.08
C CYS A 151 -1.87 -3.20 7.79
N GLU A 152 -2.64 -3.42 8.85
CA GLU A 152 -3.35 -2.40 9.58
C GLU A 152 -2.83 -2.39 11.00
N THR A 153 -2.58 -1.20 11.53
CA THR A 153 -2.33 -1.00 12.96
C THR A 153 -3.33 -0.01 13.50
N ILE A 154 -3.69 -0.19 14.76
CA ILE A 154 -4.61 0.68 15.49
C ILE A 154 -3.83 1.23 16.68
N ILE A 155 -3.71 2.55 16.74
CA ILE A 155 -3.07 3.24 17.85
C ILE A 155 -4.17 3.94 18.64
N ALA A 156 -4.50 3.40 19.80
CA ALA A 156 -5.43 4.06 20.72
C ALA A 156 -4.71 5.19 21.45
N TYR A 157 -5.39 6.32 21.61
CA TYR A 157 -4.88 7.44 22.40
C TYR A 157 -5.99 8.00 23.29
N ASP A 158 -5.65 8.34 24.53
CA ASP A 158 -6.65 8.69 25.54
C ASP A 158 -7.08 10.17 25.44
N ALA A 159 -6.27 11.06 26.03
CA ALA A 159 -6.66 12.45 26.29
C ALA A 159 -5.87 13.48 25.47
N ILE A 160 -4.69 13.10 24.96
CA ILE A 160 -3.84 13.99 24.18
C ILE A 160 -4.13 13.73 22.71
N PRO A 161 -4.81 14.65 22.01
CA PRO A 161 -5.08 14.47 20.58
C PRO A 161 -3.75 14.43 19.83
N VAL A 162 -3.62 13.46 18.93
CA VAL A 162 -2.47 13.38 18.05
C VAL A 162 -2.54 14.54 17.06
N LYS A 163 -1.60 15.48 17.17
CA LYS A 163 -1.59 16.68 16.31
C LYS A 163 -0.97 16.40 14.95
N TYR A 164 0.10 15.63 14.97
CA TYR A 164 0.81 15.23 13.76
C TYR A 164 1.32 13.81 13.91
N ILE A 165 1.53 13.18 12.76
CA ILE A 165 2.17 11.89 12.63
C ILE A 165 3.37 11.99 11.70
N ASN A 166 4.41 11.23 12.03
CA ASN A 166 5.58 11.02 11.22
C ASN A 166 5.54 9.58 10.71
N ILE A 167 5.41 9.42 9.41
CA ILE A 167 5.52 8.11 8.77
C ILE A 167 6.86 8.03 8.07
N SER A 168 7.71 7.10 8.50
CA SER A 168 8.96 6.79 7.82
C SER A 168 8.74 5.66 6.84
N ILE A 169 9.06 5.92 5.57
CA ILE A 169 9.04 4.94 4.48
C ILE A 169 10.48 4.78 4.00
N ALA A 170 11.05 3.58 4.18
CA ALA A 170 12.49 3.38 4.09
C ALA A 170 13.23 4.36 5.02
N ASN A 171 14.09 5.23 4.47
CA ASN A 171 14.88 6.21 5.24
C ASN A 171 14.37 7.64 5.07
N VAL A 172 13.15 7.82 4.57
CA VAL A 172 12.54 9.15 4.39
C VAL A 172 11.32 9.26 5.29
N ALA A 173 11.34 10.24 6.17
CA ALA A 173 10.24 10.53 7.08
C ALA A 173 9.35 11.64 6.53
N TYR A 174 8.04 11.45 6.67
CA TYR A 174 7.03 12.37 6.19
C TYR A 174 6.15 12.77 7.37
N GLN A 175 6.02 14.08 7.62
CA GLN A 175 5.17 14.62 8.68
C GLN A 175 3.84 15.09 8.11
N PHE A 176 2.75 14.79 8.81
CA PHE A 176 1.39 15.19 8.45
C PHE A 176 0.63 15.66 9.68
N ASP A 177 -0.07 16.79 9.55
CA ASP A 177 -1.02 17.23 10.55
C ASP A 177 -2.31 16.41 10.43
N LEU A 178 -2.78 15.89 11.56
CA LEU A 178 -4.05 15.18 11.63
C LEU A 178 -5.19 16.15 11.88
N ARG A 179 -6.29 15.92 11.19
CA ARG A 179 -7.55 16.62 11.43
C ARG A 179 -8.53 15.63 12.03
N LYS A 180 -9.00 15.95 13.24
CA LYS A 180 -9.96 15.13 13.96
C LYS A 180 -11.17 14.80 13.07
N ASP A 181 -11.57 13.53 13.05
CA ASP A 181 -12.72 13.00 12.33
C ASP A 181 -12.65 13.20 10.79
N GLN A 182 -11.46 13.51 10.25
CA GLN A 182 -11.20 13.59 8.82
C GLN A 182 -10.15 12.54 8.43
N PRO A 183 -10.45 11.67 7.45
CA PRO A 183 -9.44 10.77 6.94
C PRO A 183 -8.33 11.57 6.26
N GLU A 184 -7.09 11.28 6.62
CA GLU A 184 -5.92 11.81 5.94
C GLU A 184 -5.33 10.71 5.06
N VAL A 185 -5.02 11.08 3.83
CA VAL A 185 -4.59 10.13 2.82
C VAL A 185 -3.19 10.47 2.39
N ILE A 186 -2.33 9.46 2.45
CA ILE A 186 -0.97 9.54 1.97
C ILE A 186 -0.83 8.55 0.83
N VAL A 187 -0.89 9.07 -0.39
CA VAL A 187 -0.72 8.25 -1.58
C VAL A 187 0.75 8.28 -1.97
N VAL A 188 1.35 7.11 -2.19
CA VAL A 188 2.78 6.98 -2.50
C VAL A 188 2.92 6.30 -3.85
N GLY A 189 3.60 6.94 -4.79
CA GLY A 189 3.80 6.42 -6.13
C GLY A 189 5.27 6.40 -6.49
N TRP A 190 5.73 5.34 -7.14
CA TRP A 190 7.07 5.34 -7.75
C TRP A 190 7.03 5.84 -9.19
N GLU A 191 7.72 6.94 -9.48
CA GLU A 191 7.84 7.46 -10.84
C GLU A 191 9.11 6.90 -11.51
N SER A 192 8.94 5.98 -12.46
CA SER A 192 10.08 5.33 -13.12
C SER A 192 10.96 6.28 -13.92
N ASN A 193 10.39 7.33 -14.50
CA ASN A 193 11.14 8.24 -15.38
C ASN A 193 12.08 9.14 -14.59
N ALA A 194 11.63 9.63 -13.44
CA ALA A 194 12.44 10.47 -12.56
C ALA A 194 13.21 9.68 -11.49
N LYS A 195 13.01 8.35 -11.42
CA LYS A 195 13.57 7.46 -10.38
C LYS A 195 13.34 8.01 -8.97
N GLN A 196 12.19 8.63 -8.75
CA GLN A 196 11.84 9.28 -7.50
C GLN A 196 10.49 8.77 -7.00
N ARG A 197 10.34 8.74 -5.67
CA ARG A 197 9.07 8.51 -5.00
C ARG A 197 8.29 9.83 -4.99
N LYS A 198 7.08 9.81 -5.56
CA LYS A 198 6.10 10.88 -5.44
C LYS A 198 5.18 10.57 -4.27
N VAL A 199 4.96 11.56 -3.42
CA VAL A 199 4.01 11.47 -2.33
C VAL A 199 2.96 12.54 -2.53
N TYR A 200 1.69 12.12 -2.56
CA TYR A 200 0.55 13.02 -2.60
C TYR A 200 -0.12 13.00 -1.24
N THR A 201 -0.23 14.18 -0.64
CA THR A 201 -0.98 14.42 0.60
C THR A 201 -1.82 15.66 0.45
N LYS A 202 -3.00 15.65 1.11
CA LYS A 202 -3.82 16.86 1.20
C LYS A 202 -3.28 17.86 2.25
N GLY A 203 -2.46 17.38 3.19
CA GLY A 203 -1.79 18.18 4.20
C GLY A 203 -0.56 18.92 3.69
N ASN A 204 -0.13 19.93 4.45
CA ASN A 204 1.13 20.64 4.21
C ASN A 204 2.30 19.70 4.49
N PHE A 205 2.97 19.24 3.43
CA PHE A 205 4.19 18.48 3.58
C PHE A 205 5.28 19.39 4.16
N ILE A 206 5.75 19.07 5.35
CA ILE A 206 6.98 19.63 5.88
C ILE A 206 8.02 18.53 5.68
N ALA A 207 8.95 18.74 4.74
CA ALA A 207 10.18 17.96 4.67
C ALA A 207 10.88 18.16 6.01
N SER A 208 10.70 17.22 6.93
CA SER A 208 11.25 17.36 8.27
C SER A 208 12.76 17.22 8.17
N SER A 209 13.46 18.30 8.47
CA SER A 209 14.91 18.28 8.73
C SER A 209 15.23 17.77 10.12
N ALA A 210 14.22 17.39 10.91
CA ALA A 210 14.45 16.79 12.22
C ALA A 210 15.03 15.39 12.01
N ASN A 211 15.97 15.00 12.88
CA ASN A 211 16.52 13.64 12.99
C ASN A 211 15.39 12.66 13.36
N LEU A 212 14.54 12.35 12.39
CA LEU A 212 13.51 11.33 12.52
C LEU A 212 14.17 10.00 12.30
N ALA A 213 14.02 9.12 13.30
CA ALA A 213 14.67 7.83 13.27
C ALA A 213 14.34 7.09 11.98
N THR A 214 15.37 6.77 11.22
CA THR A 214 15.27 5.92 10.04
C THR A 214 14.93 4.50 10.46
N ILE A 215 14.51 3.65 9.51
CA ILE A 215 14.35 2.22 9.79
C ILE A 215 15.65 1.62 10.35
N GLY A 216 16.81 2.05 9.82
CA GLY A 216 18.11 1.65 10.33
C GLY A 216 18.33 2.04 11.80
N GLU A 217 17.99 3.27 12.19
CA GLU A 217 18.11 3.73 13.58
C GLU A 217 17.16 3.00 14.53
N TYR A 218 15.91 2.73 14.09
CA TYR A 218 14.97 1.94 14.88
C TYR A 218 15.46 0.50 15.11
N CYS A 219 16.01 -0.14 14.06
CA CYS A 219 16.63 -1.45 14.21
C CYS A 219 17.82 -1.39 15.18
N ALA A 220 18.72 -0.40 15.02
CA ALA A 220 19.91 -0.27 15.85
C ALA A 220 19.59 -0.06 17.33
N SER A 221 18.50 0.65 17.65
CA SER A 221 18.08 0.89 19.04
C SER A 221 17.40 -0.32 19.69
N HIS A 222 16.83 -1.23 18.90
CA HIS A 222 16.09 -2.40 19.41
C HIS A 222 16.84 -3.73 19.24
N SER A 223 17.85 -3.79 18.37
CA SER A 223 18.75 -4.94 18.19
C SER A 223 20.13 -4.46 17.72
N PRO A 224 21.10 -4.24 18.63
CA PRO A 224 22.42 -3.72 18.29
C PRO A 224 23.25 -4.67 17.41
N ALA A 225 22.81 -5.91 17.21
CA ALA A 225 23.44 -6.91 16.35
C ALA A 225 23.00 -6.83 14.87
N CYS A 226 22.03 -5.98 14.54
CA CYS A 226 21.46 -5.90 13.19
C CYS A 226 22.04 -4.75 12.37
N SER A 227 22.84 -5.06 11.34
CA SER A 227 23.29 -4.07 10.37
C SER A 227 22.14 -3.65 9.43
N GLU A 228 22.25 -2.45 8.85
CA GLU A 228 21.25 -1.82 7.96
C GLU A 228 20.79 -2.74 6.80
N GLU A 229 21.65 -3.66 6.36
CA GLU A 229 21.41 -4.57 5.24
C GLU A 229 20.41 -5.71 5.56
N TYR A 230 20.20 -6.03 6.85
CA TYR A 230 19.33 -7.14 7.29
C TYR A 230 17.99 -6.70 7.89
N CYS A 231 17.72 -5.40 7.93
CA CYS A 231 16.44 -4.86 8.40
C CYS A 231 15.25 -5.29 7.51
N THR A 232 15.45 -5.92 6.36
CA THR A 232 14.33 -6.24 5.47
C THR A 232 13.54 -7.48 5.85
N ASP A 233 14.12 -8.49 6.52
CA ASP A 233 13.38 -9.72 6.90
C ASP A 233 13.98 -10.53 8.07
N ALA A 234 15.27 -10.37 8.42
CA ALA A 234 15.99 -11.32 9.29
C ALA A 234 16.24 -10.83 10.74
N CYS A 235 15.80 -9.60 11.06
CA CYS A 235 16.25 -8.89 12.26
C CYS A 235 15.19 -8.68 13.35
N LEU A 236 13.98 -9.20 13.15
CA LEU A 236 13.13 -9.59 14.26
C LEU A 236 13.41 -11.08 14.48
N PRO A 237 13.65 -11.55 15.71
CA PRO A 237 13.63 -12.98 15.96
C PRO A 237 12.19 -13.40 15.69
N ILE A 238 11.92 -13.92 14.49
CA ILE A 238 10.60 -14.44 14.12
C ILE A 238 10.46 -15.81 14.79
N CYS A 239 10.63 -15.85 16.11
CA CYS A 239 10.46 -17.07 16.88
C CYS A 239 9.00 -17.57 16.71
N GLY A 240 8.04 -16.67 16.45
CA GLY A 240 6.62 -16.98 16.25
C GLY A 240 6.22 -17.59 14.89
N LEU A 241 7.12 -17.69 13.89
CA LEU A 241 6.85 -18.41 12.64
C LEU A 241 7.48 -19.81 12.58
N MET A 242 8.30 -20.17 13.57
CA MET A 242 8.97 -21.47 13.63
C MET A 242 8.01 -22.49 14.26
N GLN A 243 7.67 -23.54 13.51
CA GLN A 243 6.67 -24.52 13.95
C GLN A 243 7.29 -25.71 14.68
N THR A 244 8.61 -25.86 14.59
CA THR A 244 9.33 -27.01 15.16
C THR A 244 10.50 -26.57 16.01
N GLU A 245 10.82 -27.41 17.00
CA GLU A 245 11.97 -27.23 17.89
C GLU A 245 13.30 -27.17 17.12
N ASP A 246 13.44 -27.99 16.07
CA ASP A 246 14.64 -28.02 15.22
C ASP A 246 14.83 -26.72 14.42
N GLU A 247 13.75 -26.14 13.88
CA GLU A 247 13.79 -24.85 13.19
C GLU A 247 14.20 -23.71 14.13
N CYS A 248 13.78 -23.80 15.39
CA CYS A 248 14.08 -22.82 16.42
C CYS A 248 15.53 -22.87 16.89
N ASN A 249 16.04 -24.07 17.18
CA ASN A 249 17.40 -24.27 17.65
C ASN A 249 18.46 -24.01 16.55
N ALA A 250 18.10 -24.10 15.27
CA ALA A 250 19.04 -23.95 14.16
C ALA A 250 19.24 -22.50 13.67
N ASN A 251 18.23 -21.63 13.84
CA ASN A 251 18.19 -20.35 13.09
C ASN A 251 18.44 -19.09 13.93
N SER A 252 18.49 -19.18 15.26
CA SER A 252 18.76 -18.01 16.12
C SER A 252 19.32 -18.42 17.46
N ALA A 253 20.44 -17.83 17.89
CA ALA A 253 20.99 -18.03 19.23
C ALA A 253 20.09 -17.46 20.36
N ASP A 254 19.11 -16.63 19.99
CA ASP A 254 18.27 -15.86 20.92
C ASP A 254 16.81 -16.35 20.97
N CYS A 255 16.43 -17.38 20.22
CA CYS A 255 15.13 -18.06 20.37
C CYS A 255 15.30 -19.31 21.24
N ARG A 256 14.43 -19.51 22.23
CA ARG A 256 14.38 -20.75 23.01
C ARG A 256 13.01 -21.41 22.89
N TRP A 257 13.02 -22.72 22.65
CA TRP A 257 11.83 -23.54 22.73
C TRP A 257 11.51 -23.82 24.21
N ASP A 258 10.36 -23.35 24.68
CA ASP A 258 9.87 -23.68 26.02
C ASP A 258 8.90 -24.87 25.93
N ALA A 259 9.44 -26.06 26.17
CA ALA A 259 8.67 -27.30 26.15
C ALA A 259 7.55 -27.35 27.22
N SER A 260 7.54 -26.44 28.20
CA SER A 260 6.51 -26.41 29.24
C SER A 260 5.23 -25.67 28.84
N LEU A 261 5.29 -24.83 27.81
CA LEU A 261 4.18 -23.97 27.38
C LEU A 261 3.51 -24.41 26.07
N ASP A 262 4.15 -25.28 25.28
CA ASP A 262 3.65 -25.75 23.96
C ASP A 262 3.32 -24.57 23.00
N ILE A 263 4.07 -23.47 23.13
CA ILE A 263 3.94 -22.25 22.31
C ILE A 263 5.10 -22.24 21.30
N PRO A 264 4.89 -21.88 20.02
CA PRO A 264 5.98 -21.64 19.07
C PRO A 264 6.97 -20.63 19.66
N CYS A 265 8.24 -20.78 19.27
CA CYS A 265 9.38 -20.19 19.97
C CYS A 265 9.18 -18.74 20.42
N THR A 266 9.72 -18.42 21.60
CA THR A 266 9.68 -17.08 22.17
C THR A 266 11.11 -16.54 22.24
N GLY A 267 11.26 -15.21 22.09
CA GLY A 267 12.55 -14.55 22.26
C GLY A 267 13.02 -14.69 23.70
N ALA A 268 14.32 -14.94 23.90
CA ALA A 268 14.90 -14.98 25.23
C ALA A 268 14.57 -13.68 25.97
N ALA A 269 13.89 -13.81 27.12
CA ALA A 269 13.70 -12.67 28.01
C ALA A 269 15.09 -12.16 28.42
N ALA A 270 15.38 -10.89 28.15
CA ALA A 270 16.61 -10.27 28.62
C ALA A 270 16.62 -10.30 30.15
N GLU A 271 17.56 -11.03 30.74
CA GLU A 271 17.88 -10.98 32.17
C GLU A 271 18.62 -9.69 32.55
#